data_AF-A0A9D2EEE0-F1
#
_entry.id   AF-A0A9D2EEE0-F1
#
_cell.length_a   1.000
_cell.length_b   1.000
_cell.length_c   1.000
_cell.angle_alpha   90.00
_cell.angle_beta   90.00
_cell.angle_gamma   90.00
#
_symmetry.space_group_name_H-M   'P 1'
#
loop_
_entity.id
_entity.type
_entity.pdbx_description
1 polymer ?
#
loop_
_entity_poly.entity_id
_entity_poly.type
_entity_poly.pdbx_seq_one_letter_code
_entity_poly.pdbx_strand_id
1 'polypeptide(L)'
;MTAPMMAGTPGPTGPSGLMRADVLGKVSWRTPVTMAVLTVAAALAFWVFTPSTAIAQFAFTEPDGHWQWPVWHAPARTVLLVCVMVAFACTAIAFRAATLRRPRYWYLVLFGAVMLTMFLVWVMSASTGILGIPFLLSLTLTWAVPLVFGAFAGVLCERAGVINIAIEGQLLAGAFLCAIAASITGNAYVGLIAAPIAGALVGLILAVFSITYRVDQIIVGVVVNVLVLGLTNYLFST
;
A
#
# COMPACT_ATOMS: atom_id res chain seq x y z
N MET A 1 42.61 -63.24 9.55
CA MET A 1 44.00 -62.72 9.46
C MET A 1 44.29 -62.33 8.02
N THR A 2 44.64 -61.06 7.82
CA THR A 2 45.35 -60.42 6.68
C THR A 2 44.81 -60.65 5.25
N ALA A 3 43.92 -59.75 4.81
CA ALA A 3 43.72 -59.47 3.38
C ALA A 3 44.82 -58.51 2.86
N PRO A 4 45.29 -58.68 1.60
CA PRO A 4 46.43 -57.95 1.04
C PRO A 4 46.03 -56.60 0.39
N MET A 5 47.02 -55.72 0.26
CA MET A 5 46.97 -54.47 -0.51
C MET A 5 46.50 -54.69 -1.96
N MET A 6 45.55 -53.86 -2.42
CA MET A 6 45.42 -53.54 -3.84
C MET A 6 45.13 -52.05 -4.05
N ALA A 7 46.06 -51.44 -4.78
CA ALA A 7 45.91 -50.35 -5.75
C ALA A 7 44.97 -49.18 -5.42
N GLY A 8 45.59 -48.03 -5.18
CA GLY A 8 44.91 -46.74 -5.20
C GLY A 8 44.22 -46.51 -6.55
N THR A 9 42.92 -46.25 -6.49
CA THR A 9 42.16 -45.73 -7.62
C THR A 9 42.49 -44.25 -7.78
N PRO A 10 42.79 -43.76 -8.98
CA PRO A 10 42.93 -42.32 -9.20
C PRO A 10 41.57 -41.68 -8.93
N GLY A 11 41.53 -40.74 -7.99
CA GLY A 11 40.35 -39.91 -7.77
C GLY A 11 39.96 -39.19 -9.08
N PRO A 12 38.68 -38.89 -9.30
CA PRO A 12 38.23 -38.27 -10.54
C PRO A 12 38.91 -36.90 -10.73
N THR A 13 39.85 -36.85 -11.67
CA THR A 13 40.51 -35.63 -12.13
C THR A 13 39.63 -34.93 -13.17
N GLY A 14 38.77 -34.02 -12.69
CA GLY A 14 38.08 -32.97 -13.48
C GLY A 14 36.63 -33.27 -13.90
N PRO A 15 35.75 -32.26 -14.09
CA PRO A 15 35.91 -30.81 -13.94
C PRO A 15 35.09 -30.28 -12.75
N SER A 16 35.71 -30.07 -11.60
CA SER A 16 35.11 -29.35 -10.45
C SER A 16 34.79 -27.87 -10.73
N GLY A 17 35.10 -27.40 -11.95
CA GLY A 17 34.74 -26.07 -12.47
C GLY A 17 33.36 -26.00 -13.12
N LEU A 18 32.83 -27.09 -13.69
CA LEU A 18 31.53 -27.03 -14.40
C LEU A 18 30.34 -27.02 -13.43
N MET A 19 30.44 -27.70 -12.28
CA MET A 19 29.36 -27.73 -11.27
C MET A 19 29.26 -26.43 -10.43
N ARG A 20 30.27 -25.54 -10.50
CA ARG A 20 30.27 -24.26 -9.76
C ARG A 20 29.63 -23.10 -10.52
N ALA A 21 29.53 -23.18 -11.85
CA ALA A 21 28.90 -22.14 -12.66
C ALA A 21 27.37 -22.13 -12.49
N ASP A 22 26.76 -23.30 -12.26
CA ASP A 22 25.31 -23.47 -12.15
C ASP A 22 24.74 -23.04 -10.78
N VAL A 23 25.60 -22.75 -9.78
CA VAL A 23 25.18 -22.30 -8.44
C VAL A 23 25.04 -20.78 -8.36
N LEU A 24 25.47 -20.04 -9.38
CA LEU A 24 25.28 -18.60 -9.44
C LEU A 24 23.87 -18.28 -9.95
N GLY A 25 22.93 -18.17 -9.00
CA GLY A 25 21.56 -17.71 -9.27
C GLY A 25 21.54 -16.49 -10.19
N LYS A 26 20.63 -16.50 -11.18
CA LYS A 26 20.52 -15.45 -12.21
C LYS A 26 20.41 -14.06 -11.55
N VAL A 27 21.22 -13.11 -12.02
CA VAL A 27 21.13 -11.70 -11.56
C VAL A 27 19.76 -11.15 -11.95
N SER A 28 19.01 -10.68 -10.96
CA SER A 28 17.69 -10.09 -11.17
C SER A 28 17.80 -8.62 -11.60
N TRP A 29 17.90 -8.40 -12.91
CA TRP A 29 17.94 -7.06 -13.50
C TRP A 29 16.63 -6.27 -13.41
N ARG A 30 15.56 -6.89 -12.90
CA ARG A 30 14.22 -6.29 -12.83
C ARG A 30 14.22 -5.01 -12.00
N THR A 31 14.76 -5.05 -10.78
CA THR A 31 14.77 -3.91 -9.85
C THR A 31 15.53 -2.69 -10.37
N PRO A 32 16.78 -2.80 -10.86
CA PRO A 32 17.48 -1.63 -11.39
C PRO A 32 16.80 -1.08 -12.66
N VAL A 33 16.29 -1.95 -13.54
CA VAL A 33 15.58 -1.52 -14.75
C VAL A 33 14.28 -0.80 -14.42
N THR A 34 13.46 -1.30 -13.47
CA THR A 34 12.22 -0.62 -13.07
C THR A 34 12.51 0.74 -12.45
N MET A 35 13.53 0.86 -11.61
CA MET A 35 13.95 2.14 -11.03
C MET A 35 14.41 3.13 -12.10
N ALA A 36 15.18 2.68 -13.10
CA ALA A 36 15.60 3.54 -14.21
C ALA A 36 14.42 4.04 -15.03
N VAL A 37 13.51 3.14 -15.43
CA VAL A 37 12.31 3.50 -16.19
C VAL A 37 11.48 4.51 -15.42
N LEU A 38 11.22 4.26 -14.13
CA LEU A 38 10.46 5.18 -13.28
C LEU A 38 11.16 6.52 -13.11
N THR A 39 12.49 6.55 -12.93
CA THR A 39 13.25 7.80 -12.79
C THR A 39 13.18 8.65 -14.04
N VAL A 40 13.38 8.03 -15.22
CA VAL A 40 13.33 8.74 -16.50
C VAL A 40 11.91 9.22 -16.79
N ALA A 41 10.90 8.38 -16.57
CA ALA A 41 9.51 8.77 -16.74
C ALA A 41 9.12 9.93 -15.82
N ALA A 42 9.48 9.86 -14.54
CA ALA A 42 9.26 10.93 -13.57
C ALA A 42 9.98 12.22 -13.97
N ALA A 43 11.25 12.15 -14.37
CA ALA A 43 12.02 13.31 -14.79
C ALA A 43 11.39 14.01 -16.01
N LEU A 44 10.95 13.25 -17.02
CA LEU A 44 10.30 13.79 -18.20
C LEU A 44 8.93 14.39 -17.87
N ALA A 45 8.09 13.66 -17.13
CA ALA A 45 6.76 14.11 -16.75
C ALA A 45 6.85 15.41 -15.92
N PHE A 46 7.68 15.43 -14.88
CA PHE A 46 7.77 16.61 -14.01
C PHE A 46 8.45 17.79 -14.69
N TRP A 47 9.36 17.57 -15.64
CA TRP A 47 9.93 18.66 -16.42
C TRP A 47 8.91 19.34 -17.34
N VAL A 48 8.00 18.57 -17.94
CA VAL A 48 6.98 19.07 -18.86
C VAL A 48 5.79 19.67 -18.13
N PHE A 49 5.33 19.04 -17.04
CA PHE A 49 4.07 19.38 -16.36
C PHE A 49 4.23 20.31 -15.15
N THR A 50 5.41 20.88 -14.89
CA THR A 50 5.65 21.80 -13.76
C THR A 50 6.07 23.18 -14.26
N PRO A 51 5.23 24.22 -14.10
CA PRO A 51 5.63 25.60 -14.40
C PRO A 51 6.84 26.04 -13.56
N SER A 52 7.74 26.86 -14.14
CA SER A 52 8.93 27.36 -13.44
C SER A 52 8.64 28.23 -12.22
N THR A 53 7.47 28.87 -12.20
CA THR A 53 7.05 29.80 -11.15
C THR A 53 6.21 29.14 -10.06
N ALA A 54 5.94 27.83 -10.16
CA ALA A 54 5.07 27.16 -9.23
C ALA A 54 5.74 26.95 -7.86
N ILE A 55 4.98 27.23 -6.81
CA ILE A 55 5.42 27.16 -5.41
C ILE A 55 4.53 26.14 -4.71
N ALA A 56 5.10 25.04 -4.25
CA ALA A 56 4.41 24.07 -3.42
C ALA A 56 4.40 24.57 -1.97
N GLN A 57 3.22 24.60 -1.34
CA GLN A 57 3.04 25.14 0.00
C GLN A 57 2.72 24.01 0.99
N PHE A 58 3.52 23.92 2.05
CA PHE A 58 3.38 22.90 3.09
C PHE A 58 3.23 23.54 4.47
N ALA A 59 2.15 23.22 5.17
CA ALA A 59 1.91 23.64 6.54
C ALA A 59 2.17 22.48 7.52
N PHE A 60 2.93 22.78 8.58
CA PHE A 60 3.21 21.82 9.65
C PHE A 60 2.29 21.99 10.86
N THR A 61 1.49 23.06 10.90
CA THR A 61 0.57 23.38 11.99
C THR A 61 -0.84 23.63 11.47
N GLU A 62 -1.81 23.34 12.33
CA GLU A 62 -3.23 23.66 12.13
C GLU A 62 -3.42 25.19 12.02
N PRO A 63 -4.29 25.70 11.13
CA PRO A 63 -4.56 27.14 11.02
C PRO A 63 -4.97 27.80 12.35
N ASP A 64 -5.71 27.09 13.21
CA ASP A 64 -6.24 27.59 14.48
C ASP A 64 -5.50 27.05 15.72
N GLY A 65 -4.31 26.47 15.51
CA GLY A 65 -3.50 25.92 16.60
C GLY A 65 -2.90 27.00 17.50
N HIS A 66 -2.75 26.71 18.79
CA HIS A 66 -2.03 27.55 19.76
C HIS A 66 -0.55 27.76 19.40
N TRP A 67 0.00 26.87 18.58
CA TRP A 67 1.38 26.93 18.09
C TRP A 67 1.38 26.94 16.56
N GLN A 68 1.78 28.06 15.94
CA GLN A 68 1.76 28.27 14.50
C GLN A 68 3.18 28.32 13.93
N TRP A 69 3.53 27.34 13.11
CA TRP A 69 4.75 27.40 12.31
C TRP A 69 4.45 28.07 10.96
N PRO A 70 5.36 28.92 10.45
CA PRO A 70 5.20 29.51 9.13
C PRO A 70 5.02 28.44 8.05
N VAL A 71 4.13 28.71 7.09
CA VAL A 71 3.97 27.85 5.90
C VAL A 71 5.29 27.81 5.13
N TRP A 72 5.74 26.61 4.80
CA TRP A 72 6.96 26.43 4.05
C TRP A 72 6.67 26.50 2.55
N HIS A 73 7.31 27.47 1.88
CA HIS A 73 7.19 27.71 0.45
C HIS A 73 8.36 27.05 -0.28
N ALA A 74 8.06 26.00 -1.04
CA ALA A 74 9.04 25.24 -1.78
C ALA A 74 8.96 25.60 -3.27
N PRO A 75 10.02 26.15 -3.89
CA PRO A 75 10.04 26.33 -5.34
C PRO A 75 10.02 24.94 -6.00
N ALA A 76 8.86 24.57 -6.59
CA ALA A 76 8.54 23.20 -6.95
C ALA A 76 9.58 22.62 -7.92
N ARG A 77 9.99 23.40 -8.92
CA ARG A 77 10.96 22.97 -9.93
C ARG A 77 12.34 22.65 -9.34
N THR A 78 12.83 23.45 -8.40
CA THR A 78 14.13 23.22 -7.76
C THR A 78 14.11 21.96 -6.92
N VAL A 79 13.05 21.76 -6.14
CA VAL A 79 12.89 20.58 -5.29
C VAL A 79 12.78 19.32 -6.15
N LEU A 80 11.96 19.35 -7.21
CA LEU A 80 11.82 18.22 -8.14
C LEU A 80 13.14 17.86 -8.82
N LEU A 81 13.94 18.86 -9.24
CA LEU A 81 15.27 18.60 -9.82
C LEU A 81 16.21 17.92 -8.83
N VAL A 82 16.27 18.39 -7.57
CA VAL A 82 17.09 17.74 -6.54
C VAL A 82 16.63 16.29 -6.32
N CYS A 83 15.31 16.06 -6.23
CA CYS A 83 14.77 14.71 -6.09
C CYS A 83 15.08 13.82 -7.31
N VAL A 84 15.04 14.36 -8.54
CA VAL A 84 15.43 13.61 -9.77
C VAL A 84 16.88 13.16 -9.66
N MET A 85 17.78 14.05 -9.24
CA MET A 85 19.20 13.73 -9.06
C MET A 85 19.41 12.62 -8.02
N VAL A 86 18.69 12.67 -6.89
CA VAL A 86 18.73 11.62 -5.87
C VAL A 86 18.16 10.30 -6.40
N ALA A 87 17.09 10.32 -7.19
CA ALA A 87 16.51 9.13 -7.81
C ALA A 87 17.47 8.47 -8.83
N PHE A 88 18.18 9.27 -9.62
CA PHE A 88 19.25 8.78 -10.51
C PHE A 88 20.40 8.16 -9.71
N ALA A 89 20.81 8.77 -8.60
CA ALA A 89 21.85 8.21 -7.72
C ALA A 89 21.40 6.86 -7.12
N CYS A 90 20.15 6.75 -6.64
CA CYS A 90 19.60 5.49 -6.13
C CYS A 90 19.55 4.40 -7.23
N THR A 91 19.18 4.78 -8.44
CA THR A 91 19.18 3.88 -9.61
C THR A 91 20.61 3.41 -9.93
N ALA A 92 21.59 4.31 -9.97
CA ALA A 92 22.99 3.95 -10.20
C ALA A 92 23.54 3.01 -9.11
N ILE A 93 23.17 3.22 -7.84
CA ILE A 93 23.50 2.32 -6.73
C ILE A 93 22.84 0.95 -6.94
N ALA A 94 21.59 0.89 -7.41
CA ALA A 94 20.91 -0.37 -7.71
C ALA A 94 21.61 -1.15 -8.84
N PHE A 95 22.03 -0.47 -9.92
CA PHE A 95 22.82 -1.07 -10.99
C PHE A 95 24.18 -1.58 -10.50
N ARG A 96 24.88 -0.80 -9.68
CA ARG A 96 26.14 -1.21 -9.06
C ARG A 96 25.96 -2.40 -8.12
N ALA A 97 24.91 -2.40 -7.29
CA ALA A 97 24.62 -3.49 -6.36
C ALA A 97 24.27 -4.80 -7.11
N ALA A 98 23.54 -4.70 -8.22
CA ALA A 98 23.25 -5.84 -9.10
C ALA A 98 24.51 -6.39 -9.77
N THR A 99 25.41 -5.50 -10.23
CA THR A 99 26.70 -5.88 -10.83
C THR A 99 27.65 -6.52 -9.80
N LEU A 100 27.70 -5.97 -8.59
CA LEU A 100 28.55 -6.45 -7.49
C LEU A 100 27.93 -7.61 -6.69
N ARG A 101 26.72 -8.08 -7.03
CA ARG A 101 25.97 -9.14 -6.34
C ARG A 101 25.85 -8.92 -4.81
N ARG A 102 25.72 -7.66 -4.39
CA ARG A 102 25.59 -7.24 -2.97
C ARG A 102 24.28 -6.45 -2.79
N PRO A 103 23.12 -7.13 -2.76
CA PRO A 103 21.85 -6.44 -2.61
C PRO A 103 21.74 -5.83 -1.21
N ARG A 104 21.47 -4.52 -1.12
CA ARG A 104 21.14 -3.86 0.14
C ARG A 104 19.87 -3.03 -0.02
N TYR A 105 18.79 -3.42 0.64
CA TYR A 105 17.44 -2.90 0.37
C TYR A 105 17.18 -1.42 0.75
N TRP A 106 18.12 -0.76 1.45
CA TRP A 106 17.94 0.63 1.89
C TRP A 106 17.69 1.62 0.74
N TYR A 107 18.33 1.42 -0.42
CA TYR A 107 18.14 2.30 -1.57
C TYR A 107 16.73 2.20 -2.17
N LEU A 108 16.00 1.10 -1.92
CA LEU A 108 14.60 0.96 -2.36
C LEU A 108 13.67 1.83 -1.51
N VAL A 109 13.90 1.84 -0.20
CA VAL A 109 13.15 2.70 0.74
C VAL A 109 13.41 4.16 0.41
N LEU A 110 14.68 4.53 0.19
CA LEU A 110 15.05 5.90 -0.18
C LEU A 110 14.43 6.29 -1.53
N PHE A 111 14.49 5.42 -2.53
CA PHE A 111 13.89 5.68 -3.84
C PHE A 111 12.38 5.86 -3.76
N GLY A 112 11.68 5.01 -3.01
CA GLY A 112 10.25 5.15 -2.77
C GLY A 112 9.89 6.47 -2.08
N ALA A 113 10.65 6.85 -1.05
CA ALA A 113 10.45 8.13 -0.37
C ALA A 113 10.66 9.32 -1.32
N VAL A 114 11.72 9.31 -2.14
CA VAL A 114 11.99 10.36 -3.13
C VAL A 114 10.88 10.44 -4.17
N MET A 115 10.41 9.30 -4.70
CA MET A 115 9.30 9.26 -5.65
C MET A 115 8.01 9.82 -5.06
N LEU A 116 7.72 9.49 -3.79
CA LEU A 116 6.57 10.05 -3.08
C LEU A 116 6.70 11.57 -2.91
N THR A 117 7.87 12.06 -2.48
CA THR A 117 8.12 13.51 -2.34
C THR A 117 7.94 14.22 -3.68
N MET A 118 8.44 13.65 -4.78
CA MET A 118 8.28 14.24 -6.11
C MET A 118 6.82 14.31 -6.52
N PHE A 119 6.07 13.23 -6.29
CA PHE A 119 4.64 13.22 -6.58
C PHE A 119 3.90 14.28 -5.76
N LEU A 120 4.16 14.39 -4.45
CA LEU A 120 3.49 15.36 -3.58
C LEU A 120 3.83 16.81 -3.95
N VAL A 121 5.09 17.11 -4.27
CA VAL A 121 5.50 18.45 -4.72
C VAL A 121 4.86 18.80 -6.05
N TRP A 122 4.75 17.83 -6.97
CA TRP A 122 4.07 18.05 -8.25
C TRP A 122 2.56 18.27 -8.08
N VAL A 123 1.88 17.47 -7.27
CA VAL A 123 0.45 17.67 -6.94
C VAL A 123 0.22 19.05 -6.35
N MET A 124 1.07 19.48 -5.42
CA MET A 124 0.96 20.80 -4.79
C MET A 124 1.38 21.94 -5.70
N SER A 125 2.25 21.68 -6.68
CA SER A 125 2.60 22.66 -7.72
C SER A 125 1.41 23.03 -8.61
N ALA A 126 0.44 22.14 -8.78
CA ALA A 126 -0.77 22.38 -9.57
C ALA A 126 -1.95 22.89 -8.71
N SER A 127 -1.81 22.87 -7.38
CA SER A 127 -2.84 23.28 -6.43
C SER A 127 -2.65 24.74 -6.01
N THR A 128 -3.75 25.46 -5.78
CA THR A 128 -3.74 26.77 -5.11
C THR A 128 -3.81 26.66 -3.59
N GLY A 129 -4.04 25.44 -3.06
CA GLY A 129 -4.18 25.17 -1.63
C GLY A 129 -2.87 24.83 -0.93
N ILE A 130 -2.89 24.87 0.40
CA ILE A 130 -1.78 24.51 1.27
C ILE A 130 -1.93 23.03 1.69
N LEU A 131 -0.86 22.23 1.55
CA LEU A 131 -0.83 20.89 2.10
C LEU A 131 -0.57 20.95 3.61
N GLY A 132 -1.58 20.65 4.42
CA GLY A 132 -1.40 20.48 5.86
C GLY A 132 -0.91 19.07 6.20
N ILE A 133 0.29 18.94 6.76
CA ILE A 133 0.79 17.66 7.30
C ILE A 133 -0.14 17.12 8.41
N PRO A 134 -0.68 17.94 9.34
CA PRO A 134 -1.67 17.47 10.31
C PRO A 134 -2.94 16.89 9.67
N PHE A 135 -3.41 17.51 8.59
CA PHE A 135 -4.57 17.03 7.84
C PHE A 135 -4.28 15.66 7.19
N LEU A 136 -3.12 15.49 6.56
CA LEU A 136 -2.73 14.20 5.99
C LEU A 136 -2.61 13.10 7.06
N LEU A 137 -2.04 13.42 8.21
CA LEU A 137 -1.95 12.50 9.35
C LEU A 137 -3.34 12.09 9.83
N SER A 138 -4.23 13.07 10.07
CA SER A 138 -5.61 12.83 10.48
C SER A 138 -6.33 11.92 9.47
N LEU A 139 -6.27 12.25 8.18
CA LEU A 139 -6.86 11.45 7.11
C LEU A 139 -6.29 10.03 7.08
N THR A 140 -4.97 9.89 7.24
CA THR A 140 -4.30 8.58 7.29
C THR A 140 -4.83 7.75 8.45
N LEU A 141 -4.93 8.32 9.65
CA LEU A 141 -5.47 7.61 10.81
C LEU A 141 -6.94 7.24 10.61
N THR A 142 -7.77 8.17 10.11
CA THR A 142 -9.20 7.94 9.89
C THR A 142 -9.45 6.75 8.96
N TRP A 143 -8.68 6.61 7.87
CA TRP A 143 -8.83 5.47 6.94
C TRP A 143 -8.08 4.21 7.39
N ALA A 144 -6.95 4.35 8.09
CA ALA A 144 -6.18 3.20 8.57
C ALA A 144 -6.97 2.36 9.58
N VAL A 145 -7.74 3.01 10.47
CA VAL A 145 -8.54 2.33 11.50
C VAL A 145 -9.52 1.29 10.90
N PRO A 146 -10.46 1.64 10.00
CA PRO A 146 -11.38 0.67 9.42
C PRO A 146 -10.67 -0.39 8.57
N LEU A 147 -9.57 -0.03 7.88
CA LEU A 147 -8.79 -0.98 7.10
C LEU A 147 -8.11 -2.04 7.98
N VAL A 148 -7.53 -1.63 9.12
CA VAL A 148 -6.89 -2.53 10.08
C VAL A 148 -7.93 -3.47 10.70
N PHE A 149 -9.07 -2.94 11.15
CA PHE A 149 -10.16 -3.77 11.66
C PHE A 149 -10.72 -4.71 10.60
N GLY A 150 -10.82 -4.26 9.34
CA GLY A 150 -11.20 -5.10 8.21
C GLY A 150 -10.20 -6.24 7.99
N ALA A 151 -8.91 -5.95 7.97
CA ALA A 151 -7.87 -6.96 7.82
C ALA A 151 -7.90 -7.99 8.97
N PHE A 152 -8.11 -7.55 10.21
CA PHE A 152 -8.26 -8.44 11.36
C PHE A 152 -9.47 -9.37 11.24
N ALA A 153 -10.62 -8.86 10.79
CA ALA A 153 -11.79 -9.69 10.53
C ALA A 153 -11.53 -10.71 9.41
N GLY A 154 -10.81 -10.33 8.35
CA GLY A 154 -10.37 -11.26 7.29
C GLY A 154 -9.53 -12.42 7.83
N VAL A 155 -8.53 -12.14 8.65
CA VAL A 155 -7.67 -13.17 9.29
C VAL A 155 -8.49 -14.12 10.19
N LEU A 156 -9.48 -13.61 10.90
CA LEU A 156 -10.39 -14.44 11.70
C LEU A 156 -11.26 -15.34 10.83
N CYS A 157 -11.79 -14.82 9.73
CA CYS A 157 -12.60 -15.58 8.78
C CYS A 157 -11.79 -16.70 8.11
N GLU A 158 -10.54 -16.42 7.70
CA GLU A 158 -9.63 -17.43 7.15
C GLU A 158 -9.41 -18.60 8.11
N ARG A 159 -9.26 -18.32 9.42
CA ARG A 159 -9.15 -19.36 10.44
C ARG A 159 -10.42 -20.21 10.59
N ALA A 160 -11.58 -19.64 10.31
CA ALA A 160 -12.86 -20.34 10.32
C ALA A 160 -13.16 -21.06 9.00
N GLY A 161 -12.27 -20.99 8.00
CA GLY A 161 -12.46 -21.61 6.69
C GLY A 161 -13.44 -20.86 5.78
N VAL A 162 -13.69 -19.57 6.04
CA VAL A 162 -14.60 -18.73 5.25
C VAL A 162 -13.85 -17.53 4.70
N ILE A 163 -13.90 -17.30 3.39
CA ILE A 163 -13.30 -16.13 2.76
C ILE A 163 -14.34 -15.00 2.78
N ASN A 164 -14.10 -13.97 3.60
CA ASN A 164 -15.03 -12.85 3.75
C ASN A 164 -14.78 -11.75 2.69
N ILE A 165 -15.32 -11.95 1.50
CA ILE A 165 -15.29 -10.96 0.41
C ILE A 165 -16.28 -9.81 0.65
N ALA A 166 -17.30 -10.00 1.50
CA ALA A 166 -18.36 -9.02 1.76
C ALA A 166 -17.99 -7.95 2.81
N ILE A 167 -16.70 -7.79 3.13
CA ILE A 167 -16.27 -6.99 4.27
C ILE A 167 -16.55 -5.49 4.10
N GLU A 168 -16.44 -4.99 2.87
CA GLU A 168 -16.74 -3.59 2.54
C GLU A 168 -18.22 -3.30 2.79
N GLY A 169 -19.12 -4.20 2.37
CA GLY A 169 -20.54 -4.13 2.66
C GLY A 169 -20.85 -4.24 4.15
N GLN A 170 -20.14 -5.08 4.90
CA GLN A 170 -20.33 -5.19 6.36
C GLN A 170 -19.97 -3.88 7.08
N LEU A 171 -18.84 -3.26 6.71
CA LEU A 171 -18.42 -1.97 7.27
C LEU A 171 -19.40 -0.86 6.89
N LEU A 172 -19.85 -0.83 5.62
CA LEU A 172 -20.78 0.17 5.11
C LEU A 172 -22.17 0.05 5.76
N ALA A 173 -22.71 -1.15 5.88
CA ALA A 173 -23.98 -1.40 6.58
C ALA A 173 -23.88 -1.02 8.07
N GLY A 174 -22.75 -1.32 8.72
CA GLY A 174 -22.47 -0.92 10.09
C GLY A 174 -22.47 0.60 10.28
N ALA A 175 -21.75 1.32 9.42
CA ALA A 175 -21.71 2.78 9.44
C ALA A 175 -23.09 3.39 9.18
N PHE A 176 -23.83 2.84 8.22
CA PHE A 176 -25.17 3.31 7.88
C PHE A 176 -26.17 3.11 9.03
N LEU A 177 -26.22 1.92 9.63
CA LEU A 177 -27.12 1.67 10.75
C LEU A 177 -26.73 2.47 11.99
N CYS A 178 -25.42 2.70 12.22
CA CYS A 178 -24.93 3.60 13.25
C CYS A 178 -25.52 5.01 13.09
N ALA A 179 -25.42 5.57 11.87
CA ALA A 179 -25.92 6.91 11.57
C ALA A 179 -27.44 7.00 11.79
N ILE A 180 -28.21 6.02 11.31
CA ILE A 180 -29.66 5.98 11.50
C ILE A 180 -30.04 5.89 12.97
N ALA A 181 -29.48 4.93 13.71
CA ALA A 181 -29.84 4.70 15.10
C ALA A 181 -29.42 5.88 15.99
N ALA A 182 -28.25 6.48 15.75
CA ALA A 182 -27.82 7.69 16.44
C ALA A 182 -28.74 8.88 16.11
N SER A 183 -29.16 9.03 14.86
CA SER A 183 -30.05 10.12 14.43
C SER A 183 -31.45 10.01 15.04
N ILE A 184 -32.04 8.81 15.10
CA ILE A 184 -33.40 8.62 15.64
C ILE A 184 -33.41 8.80 17.16
N THR A 185 -32.39 8.29 17.84
CA THR A 185 -32.33 8.31 19.31
C THR A 185 -31.69 9.57 19.89
N GLY A 186 -30.99 10.36 19.06
CA GLY A 186 -30.15 11.47 19.51
C GLY A 186 -28.92 11.05 20.32
N ASN A 187 -28.61 9.75 20.38
CA ASN A 187 -27.53 9.21 21.20
C ASN A 187 -26.52 8.41 20.36
N ALA A 188 -25.30 8.94 20.27
CA ALA A 188 -24.20 8.33 19.52
C ALA A 188 -23.84 6.91 19.99
N TYR A 189 -24.00 6.61 21.29
CA TYR A 189 -23.68 5.29 21.83
C TYR A 189 -24.66 4.21 21.36
N VAL A 190 -25.92 4.56 21.10
CA VAL A 190 -26.90 3.61 20.54
C VAL A 190 -26.51 3.25 19.12
N GLY A 191 -26.10 4.24 18.32
CA GLY A 191 -25.55 4.01 16.98
C GLY A 191 -24.32 3.09 17.00
N LEU A 192 -23.39 3.35 17.93
CA LEU A 192 -22.19 2.54 18.09
C LEU A 192 -22.50 1.07 18.36
N ILE A 193 -23.52 0.77 19.18
CA ILE A 193 -23.95 -0.61 19.47
C ILE A 193 -24.71 -1.22 18.30
N ALA A 194 -25.45 -0.41 17.52
CA ALA A 194 -26.17 -0.89 16.34
C ALA A 194 -25.23 -1.31 15.19
N ALA A 195 -24.08 -0.64 15.04
CA ALA A 195 -23.12 -0.90 13.98
C ALA A 195 -22.67 -2.38 13.84
N PRO A 196 -22.17 -3.07 14.89
CA PRO A 196 -21.77 -4.47 14.79
C PRO A 196 -22.93 -5.41 14.48
N ILE A 197 -24.16 -5.06 14.87
CA ILE A 197 -25.36 -5.86 14.56
C ILE A 197 -25.61 -5.83 13.05
N ALA A 198 -25.56 -4.66 12.41
CA ALA A 198 -25.69 -4.57 10.95
C ALA A 198 -24.59 -5.35 10.21
N GLY A 199 -23.33 -5.20 10.63
CA GLY A 199 -22.22 -5.96 10.05
C GLY A 199 -22.41 -7.46 10.21
N ALA A 200 -22.86 -7.92 11.38
CA ALA A 200 -23.16 -9.33 11.64
C ALA A 200 -24.32 -9.86 10.79
N LEU A 201 -25.37 -9.06 10.56
CA LEU A 201 -26.48 -9.44 9.67
C LEU A 201 -26.03 -9.61 8.22
N VAL A 202 -25.19 -8.71 7.72
CA VAL A 202 -24.59 -8.85 6.38
C VAL A 202 -23.66 -10.06 6.31
N GLY A 203 -22.86 -10.29 7.36
CA GLY A 203 -22.02 -11.50 7.48
C GLY A 203 -22.84 -12.79 7.55
N LEU A 204 -24.00 -12.76 8.19
CA LEU A 204 -24.93 -13.89 8.27
C LEU A 204 -25.47 -14.26 6.88
N ILE A 205 -25.78 -13.27 6.03
CA ILE A 205 -26.18 -13.54 4.64
C ILE A 205 -25.08 -14.33 3.92
N LEU A 206 -23.83 -13.83 3.98
CA LEU A 206 -22.70 -14.53 3.37
C LEU A 206 -22.52 -15.95 3.92
N ALA A 207 -22.63 -16.11 5.25
CA ALA A 207 -22.50 -17.41 5.91
C ALA A 207 -23.61 -18.39 5.49
N VAL A 208 -24.87 -17.94 5.43
CA VAL A 208 -26.00 -18.79 5.02
C VAL A 208 -25.84 -19.26 3.58
N PHE A 209 -25.50 -18.36 2.65
CA PHE A 209 -25.31 -18.74 1.25
C PHE A 209 -24.09 -19.62 1.02
N SER A 210 -22.99 -19.37 1.72
CA SER A 210 -21.76 -20.15 1.54
C SER A 210 -21.76 -21.49 2.29
N ILE A 211 -22.32 -21.56 3.50
CA ILE A 211 -22.29 -22.76 4.35
C ILE A 211 -23.51 -23.65 4.06
N THR A 212 -24.71 -23.07 4.09
CA THR A 212 -25.96 -23.84 3.93
C THR A 212 -26.21 -24.17 2.47
N TYR A 213 -26.12 -23.16 1.59
CA TYR A 213 -26.43 -23.33 0.16
C TYR A 213 -25.22 -23.68 -0.71
N ARG A 214 -24.01 -23.73 -0.13
CA ARG A 214 -22.76 -24.11 -0.81
C ARG A 214 -22.48 -23.29 -2.08
N VAL A 215 -22.87 -22.02 -2.07
CA VAL A 215 -22.58 -21.07 -3.16
C VAL A 215 -21.16 -20.54 -3.01
N ASP A 216 -20.50 -20.26 -4.13
CA ASP A 216 -19.17 -19.64 -4.14
C ASP A 216 -19.15 -18.32 -3.37
N GLN A 217 -18.31 -18.27 -2.33
CA GLN A 217 -18.14 -17.13 -1.41
C GLN A 217 -17.76 -15.84 -2.14
N ILE A 218 -17.01 -15.95 -3.24
CA ILE A 218 -16.59 -14.82 -4.07
C ILE A 218 -17.80 -14.19 -4.76
N ILE A 219 -18.67 -15.00 -5.37
CA ILE A 219 -19.84 -14.52 -6.11
C ILE A 219 -20.83 -13.87 -5.15
N VAL A 220 -21.16 -14.57 -4.05
CA VAL A 220 -22.06 -14.04 -3.02
C VAL A 220 -21.50 -12.76 -2.42
N GLY A 221 -20.20 -12.74 -2.09
CA GLY A 221 -19.58 -11.59 -1.46
C GLY A 221 -19.61 -10.33 -2.33
N VAL A 222 -19.33 -10.46 -3.63
CA VAL A 222 -19.43 -9.34 -4.58
C VAL A 222 -20.87 -8.83 -4.69
N VAL A 223 -21.85 -9.74 -4.82
CA VAL A 223 -23.27 -9.37 -4.91
C VAL A 223 -23.74 -8.66 -3.63
N VAL A 224 -23.35 -9.17 -2.46
CA VAL A 224 -23.69 -8.57 -1.18
C VAL A 224 -23.08 -7.17 -1.02
N ASN A 225 -21.82 -6.97 -1.42
CA ASN A 225 -21.21 -5.63 -1.41
C ASN A 225 -21.97 -4.64 -2.29
N VAL A 226 -22.28 -5.04 -3.53
CA VAL A 226 -23.03 -4.18 -4.47
C VAL A 226 -24.43 -3.90 -3.96
N LEU A 227 -25.12 -4.89 -3.40
CA LEU A 227 -26.44 -4.73 -2.79
C LEU A 227 -26.41 -3.73 -1.65
N VAL A 228 -25.48 -3.89 -0.70
CA VAL A 228 -25.37 -2.98 0.45
C VAL A 228 -25.00 -1.57 -0.03
N LEU A 229 -24.02 -1.44 -0.91
CA LEU A 229 -23.62 -0.15 -1.48
C LEU A 229 -24.80 0.57 -2.15
N GLY A 230 -25.58 -0.15 -2.96
CA GLY A 230 -26.78 0.40 -3.60
C GLY A 230 -27.85 0.80 -2.60
N LEU A 231 -28.13 -0.06 -1.62
CA LEU A 231 -29.16 0.18 -0.60
C LEU A 231 -28.81 1.37 0.29
N THR A 232 -27.58 1.45 0.80
CA THR A 232 -27.16 2.56 1.66
C THR A 232 -27.13 3.88 0.90
N ASN A 233 -26.69 3.88 -0.37
CA ASN A 233 -26.71 5.09 -1.19
C ASN A 233 -28.14 5.57 -1.47
N TYR A 234 -29.04 4.65 -1.84
CA TYR A 234 -30.44 4.98 -2.11
C TYR A 234 -31.11 5.59 -0.87
N LEU A 235 -31.00 4.92 0.28
CA LEU A 235 -31.62 5.36 1.52
C LEU A 235 -30.99 6.62 2.10
N PHE A 236 -29.70 6.86 1.89
CA PHE A 236 -29.03 8.09 2.33
C PHE A 236 -29.35 9.29 1.44
N SER A 237 -29.64 9.06 0.16
CA SER A 237 -29.96 10.13 -0.80
C SER A 237 -31.39 10.68 -0.72
N THR A 238 -32.26 10.06 0.07
CA THR A 238 -33.67 10.45 0.27
C THR A 238 -33.82 11.19 1.59
#